data_AF-A0AAD3QVD1-F1
#
_entry.id   AF-A0AAD3QVD1-F1
#
_cell.length_a   1.000
_cell.length_b   1.000
_cell.length_c   1.000
_cell.angle_alpha   90.00
_cell.angle_beta   90.00
_cell.angle_gamma   90.00
#
_symmetry.space_group_name_H-M   'P 1'
#
loop_
_entity.id
_entity.type
_entity.pdbx_description
1 polymer ?
#
loop_
_entity_poly.entity_id
_entity_poly.type
_entity_poly.pdbx_seq_one_letter_code
_entity_poly.pdbx_strand_id
1 'polypeptide(L)'
;MWLQQRLKGLPGLLSSSWARRLLIGLLLFLIFYWYLGAERRWRFFSGSAMSGGAAGQCLLAEIHRWKSLVDRGEGIYSTPQEQLDTPFVSGNGHILIDIDSNRLWVASSSQPGSAPVHQTEYAPRVGVHLEGKRAEAQASMLWFRKGAVLFVRCASPAALQSARDCVTIREEFIAHRSRPNVYLQRIHINNPSDRAVSLDVSSDNPAFGSKFSTSVEKLEDREIMLSSGRVPVENNRIVLVVVVTKKLNSRIQVSAKSEYTDNILSVVWTSEPTESAKLEETFSTLREGAKKELGELLRESVDELVVDHQQAWMDLFISGVEMRKITDSHTPSSRTVNTTLYYILSSSMAPLLDHAG
;
A
#
# COMPACT_ATOMS: atom_id res chain seq x y z
N MET A 1 45.00 44.92 -9.14
CA MET A 1 45.12 46.22 -9.85
C MET A 1 44.59 46.22 -11.30
N TRP A 2 44.15 45.09 -11.88
CA TRP A 2 43.69 45.02 -13.29
C TRP A 2 42.22 45.45 -13.51
N LEU A 3 41.35 45.30 -12.51
CA LEU A 3 39.93 45.69 -12.60
C LEU A 3 39.65 47.19 -12.41
N GLN A 4 40.51 47.92 -11.71
CA GLN A 4 40.29 49.35 -11.46
C GLN A 4 40.61 50.25 -12.68
N GLN A 5 41.31 49.73 -13.69
CA GLN A 5 41.64 50.50 -14.90
C GLN A 5 40.56 50.41 -15.99
N ARG A 6 39.73 49.35 -16.03
CA ARG A 6 38.63 49.26 -17.02
C ARG A 6 37.35 50.00 -16.62
N LEU A 7 37.19 50.36 -15.35
CA LEU A 7 36.03 51.13 -14.87
C LEU A 7 36.18 52.65 -15.02
N LYS A 8 37.36 53.16 -15.39
CA LYS A 8 37.60 54.59 -15.63
C LYS A 8 37.25 55.07 -17.05
N GLY A 9 36.87 54.16 -17.96
CA GLY A 9 36.59 54.44 -19.36
C GLY A 9 35.13 54.77 -19.73
N LEU A 10 34.23 54.90 -18.76
CA LEU A 10 32.82 55.27 -19.01
C LEU A 10 32.46 56.54 -18.22
N PRO A 11 32.92 57.73 -18.64
CA PRO A 11 32.49 58.98 -18.04
C PRO A 11 31.08 59.28 -18.59
N GLY A 12 30.03 58.84 -17.88
CA GLY A 12 28.68 59.23 -18.26
C GLY A 12 27.54 58.42 -17.64
N LEU A 13 27.77 57.21 -17.14
CA LEU A 13 26.66 56.37 -16.64
C LEU A 13 26.13 56.77 -15.25
N LEU A 14 26.80 57.68 -14.54
CA LEU A 14 26.40 58.11 -13.19
C LEU A 14 26.17 59.62 -13.03
N SER A 15 26.38 60.46 -14.05
CA SER A 15 26.15 61.92 -13.93
C SER A 15 24.70 62.33 -14.23
N SER A 16 23.95 61.50 -14.95
CA SER A 16 22.55 61.76 -15.28
C SER A 16 21.62 61.18 -14.22
N SER A 17 20.74 62.00 -13.66
CA SER A 17 19.68 61.58 -12.71
C SER A 17 18.76 60.53 -13.32
N TRP A 18 18.62 60.52 -14.65
CA TRP A 18 17.87 59.52 -15.41
C TRP A 18 18.54 58.15 -15.38
N ALA A 19 19.86 58.09 -15.58
CA ALA A 19 20.62 56.83 -15.52
C ALA A 19 20.57 56.19 -14.13
N ARG A 20 20.57 57.01 -13.05
CA ARG A 20 20.42 56.51 -11.67
C ARG A 20 19.02 55.94 -11.43
N ARG A 21 17.97 56.60 -11.91
CA ARG A 21 16.58 56.09 -11.81
C ARG A 21 16.39 54.79 -12.59
N LEU A 22 17.03 54.67 -13.75
CA LEU A 22 17.00 53.47 -14.58
C LEU A 22 17.74 52.30 -13.91
N LEU A 23 18.90 52.56 -13.31
CA LEU A 23 19.64 51.56 -12.53
C LEU A 23 18.86 51.09 -11.29
N ILE A 24 18.22 52.00 -10.57
CA ILE A 24 17.37 51.64 -9.42
C ILE A 24 16.15 50.84 -9.90
N GLY A 25 15.52 51.25 -11.00
CA GLY A 25 14.42 50.50 -11.61
C GLY A 25 14.82 49.10 -12.05
N LEU A 26 16.01 48.95 -12.66
CA LEU A 26 16.54 47.66 -13.10
C LEU A 26 16.94 46.77 -11.92
N LEU A 27 17.46 47.36 -10.83
CA LEU A 27 17.79 46.66 -9.61
C LEU A 27 16.54 46.20 -8.86
N LEU A 28 15.50 47.04 -8.77
CA LEU A 28 14.19 46.66 -8.24
C LEU A 28 13.54 45.59 -9.10
N PHE A 29 13.65 45.70 -10.43
CA PHE A 29 13.16 44.67 -11.36
C PHE A 29 13.90 43.34 -11.17
N LEU A 30 15.22 43.35 -10.95
CA LEU A 30 16.00 42.14 -10.66
C LEU A 30 15.63 41.54 -9.29
N ILE A 31 15.38 42.36 -8.27
CA ILE A 31 14.92 41.88 -6.96
C ILE A 31 13.52 41.27 -7.09
N PHE A 32 12.59 41.93 -7.79
CA PHE A 32 11.27 41.40 -8.08
C PHE A 32 11.34 40.14 -8.93
N TYR A 33 12.23 40.10 -9.93
CA TYR A 33 12.49 38.92 -10.75
C TYR A 33 13.05 37.77 -9.92
N TRP A 34 13.90 38.04 -8.94
CA TRP A 34 14.47 37.00 -8.10
C TRP A 34 13.44 36.48 -7.09
N TYR A 35 12.69 37.38 -6.42
CA TYR A 35 11.65 37.02 -5.46
C TYR A 35 10.39 36.41 -6.10
N LEU A 36 9.95 36.91 -7.25
CA LEU A 36 8.80 36.36 -7.99
C LEU A 36 9.18 35.32 -9.03
N GLY A 37 10.45 35.20 -9.42
CA GLY A 37 10.89 34.30 -10.49
C GLY A 37 11.59 33.04 -9.99
N ALA A 38 12.31 33.07 -8.87
CA ALA A 38 13.03 31.89 -8.39
C ALA A 38 12.08 30.76 -7.94
N GLU A 39 10.91 31.09 -7.37
CA GLU A 39 9.94 30.05 -6.96
C GLU A 39 8.79 29.81 -7.95
N ARG A 40 8.54 30.77 -8.87
CA ARG A 40 7.33 30.77 -9.72
C ARG A 40 7.60 30.53 -11.21
N ARG A 41 8.80 30.78 -11.75
CA ARG A 41 9.05 30.58 -13.21
C ARG A 41 9.06 29.12 -13.67
N TRP A 42 9.18 28.16 -12.77
CA TRP A 42 8.96 26.74 -13.11
C TRP A 42 7.54 26.23 -12.89
N ARG A 43 6.64 27.03 -12.29
CA ARG A 43 5.24 26.63 -12.05
C ARG A 43 4.21 27.26 -12.99
N PHE A 44 4.56 28.31 -13.74
CA PHE A 44 3.61 29.02 -14.60
C PHE A 44 3.65 28.60 -16.08
N PHE A 45 4.77 28.08 -16.59
CA PHE A 45 4.86 27.48 -17.93
C PHE A 45 4.81 25.95 -17.93
N SER A 46 4.83 25.32 -16.75
CA SER A 46 4.28 23.98 -16.59
C SER A 46 2.80 24.16 -16.23
N GLY A 47 1.93 24.27 -17.22
CA GLY A 47 0.55 23.86 -16.99
C GLY A 47 0.65 22.46 -16.42
N SER A 48 0.32 22.27 -15.14
CA SER A 48 0.65 21.10 -14.31
C SER A 48 0.57 19.84 -15.14
N ALA A 49 1.70 19.44 -15.73
CA ALA A 49 1.78 18.22 -16.50
C ALA A 49 1.76 17.15 -15.43
N MET A 50 0.53 16.73 -15.10
CA MET A 50 0.26 15.70 -14.12
C MET A 50 1.20 14.55 -14.39
N SER A 51 2.03 14.18 -13.42
CA SER A 51 2.86 13.00 -13.57
C SER A 51 1.92 11.81 -13.82
N GLY A 52 2.10 11.16 -14.98
CA GLY A 52 1.26 10.05 -15.45
C GLY A 52 0.21 10.38 -16.51
N GLY A 53 0.06 11.63 -16.96
CA GLY A 53 -0.85 11.98 -18.08
C GLY A 53 -2.31 11.58 -17.84
N ALA A 54 -2.94 10.91 -18.82
CA ALA A 54 -4.32 10.41 -18.71
C ALA A 54 -4.53 9.45 -17.53
N ALA A 55 -3.55 8.59 -17.24
CA ALA A 55 -3.59 7.70 -16.08
C ALA A 55 -3.57 8.47 -14.75
N GLY A 56 -2.77 9.55 -14.69
CA GLY A 56 -2.73 10.44 -13.52
C GLY A 56 -4.06 11.17 -13.27
N GLN A 57 -4.75 11.60 -14.32
CA GLN A 57 -6.08 12.21 -14.20
C GLN A 57 -7.13 11.21 -13.72
N CYS A 58 -7.10 9.97 -14.22
CA CYS A 58 -7.96 8.89 -13.73
C CYS A 58 -7.71 8.61 -12.24
N LEU A 59 -6.44 8.54 -11.83
CA LEU A 59 -6.07 8.33 -10.43
C LEU A 59 -6.58 9.45 -9.50
N LEU A 60 -6.56 10.72 -9.93
CA LEU A 60 -7.11 11.81 -9.13
C LEU A 60 -8.60 11.64 -8.83
N ALA A 61 -9.37 11.12 -9.77
CA ALA A 61 -10.79 10.87 -9.53
C ALA A 61 -11.00 9.85 -8.40
N GLU A 62 -10.12 8.85 -8.31
CA GLU A 62 -10.11 7.87 -7.21
C GLU A 62 -9.67 8.50 -5.89
N ILE A 63 -8.57 9.25 -5.89
CA ILE A 63 -8.06 9.95 -4.68
C ILE A 63 -9.08 10.96 -4.15
N HIS A 64 -9.85 11.62 -5.02
CA HIS A 64 -10.87 12.58 -4.61
C HIS A 64 -11.94 11.92 -3.72
N ARG A 65 -12.21 10.62 -3.90
CA ARG A 65 -13.14 9.87 -3.04
C ARG A 65 -12.59 9.71 -1.62
N TRP A 66 -11.27 9.65 -1.47
CA TRP A 66 -10.58 9.54 -0.18
C TRP A 66 -10.47 10.85 0.58
N LYS A 67 -10.52 11.99 -0.13
CA LYS A 67 -10.35 13.31 0.48
C LYS A 67 -11.25 13.54 1.69
N SER A 68 -12.54 13.21 1.56
CA SER A 68 -13.48 13.40 2.66
C SER A 68 -13.18 12.49 3.87
N LEU A 69 -12.63 11.30 3.65
CA LEU A 69 -12.24 10.35 4.70
C LEU A 69 -11.00 10.86 5.44
N VAL A 70 -9.98 11.30 4.70
CA VAL A 70 -8.74 11.85 5.27
C VAL A 70 -8.98 13.16 6.00
N ASP A 71 -9.85 14.03 5.48
CA ASP A 71 -10.23 15.28 6.14
C ASP A 71 -10.95 15.02 7.49
N ARG A 72 -11.62 13.86 7.64
CA ARG A 72 -12.21 13.38 8.91
C ARG A 72 -11.22 12.61 9.80
N GLY A 73 -9.95 12.49 9.39
CA GLY A 73 -8.93 11.75 10.13
C GLY A 73 -9.11 10.23 10.12
N GLU A 74 -9.87 9.68 9.16
CA GLU A 74 -10.13 8.24 9.04
C GLU A 74 -9.05 7.48 8.27
N GLY A 75 -8.05 8.19 7.74
CA GLY A 75 -6.95 7.57 7.02
C GLY A 75 -5.89 8.57 6.57
N ILE A 76 -4.86 8.04 5.93
CA ILE A 76 -3.82 8.80 5.21
C ILE A 76 -3.63 8.17 3.83
N TYR A 77 -3.24 8.95 2.84
CA TYR A 77 -2.90 8.42 1.52
C TYR A 77 -1.54 8.94 1.07
N SER A 78 -0.87 8.18 0.23
CA SER A 78 0.36 8.56 -0.44
C SER A 78 0.17 8.53 -1.95
N THR A 79 0.76 9.51 -2.62
CA THR A 79 0.75 9.65 -4.08
C THR A 79 2.18 9.77 -4.60
N PRO A 80 2.42 9.64 -5.92
CA PRO A 80 3.75 9.79 -6.48
C PRO A 80 4.35 11.19 -6.28
N GLN A 81 3.50 12.21 -6.07
CA GLN A 81 3.91 13.60 -5.85
C GLN A 81 4.08 13.93 -4.36
N GLU A 82 3.34 13.23 -3.49
CA GLU A 82 3.37 13.39 -2.04
C GLU A 82 3.59 12.01 -1.40
N GLN A 83 4.85 11.59 -1.43
CA GLN A 83 5.27 10.37 -0.75
C GLN A 83 5.30 10.61 0.76
N LEU A 84 4.70 9.69 1.51
CA LEU A 84 4.71 9.72 2.95
C LEU A 84 5.79 8.76 3.46
N ASP A 85 6.51 9.18 4.49
CA ASP A 85 7.45 8.33 5.22
C ASP A 85 6.71 7.49 6.27
N THR A 86 5.64 6.82 5.84
CA THR A 86 4.80 5.96 6.70
C THR A 86 4.50 4.66 5.97
N PRO A 87 4.74 3.51 6.59
CA PRO A 87 4.57 2.23 5.90
C PRO A 87 3.09 1.88 5.73
N PHE A 88 2.69 1.43 4.54
CA PHE A 88 1.33 0.97 4.29
C PHE A 88 1.22 -0.51 4.65
N VAL A 89 0.78 -0.79 5.88
CA VAL A 89 0.67 -2.15 6.42
C VAL A 89 -0.76 -2.48 6.84
N SER A 90 -1.15 -3.76 6.72
CA SER A 90 -2.36 -4.31 7.34
C SER A 90 -1.96 -5.46 8.26
N GLY A 91 -2.44 -5.45 9.51
CA GLY A 91 -2.09 -6.47 10.48
C GLY A 91 -3.19 -6.71 11.52
N ASN A 92 -3.11 -7.84 12.20
CA ASN A 92 -4.06 -8.24 13.26
C ASN A 92 -3.35 -8.68 14.55
N GLY A 93 -2.04 -8.44 14.67
CA GLY A 93 -1.19 -8.89 15.77
C GLY A 93 -0.60 -10.29 15.62
N HIS A 94 -1.21 -11.17 14.83
CA HIS A 94 -0.61 -12.47 14.48
C HIS A 94 0.15 -12.40 13.14
N ILE A 95 -0.46 -11.76 12.14
CA ILE A 95 0.13 -11.48 10.85
C ILE A 95 0.19 -9.97 10.61
N LEU A 96 1.22 -9.55 9.88
CA LEU A 96 1.33 -8.19 9.35
C LEU A 96 1.88 -8.25 7.92
N ILE A 97 1.17 -7.59 7.02
CA ILE A 97 1.46 -7.53 5.60
C ILE A 97 1.95 -6.13 5.30
N ASP A 98 3.21 -6.03 4.89
CA ASP A 98 3.78 -4.80 4.35
C ASP A 98 3.54 -4.75 2.84
N ILE A 99 2.66 -3.83 2.43
CA ILE A 99 2.21 -3.71 1.04
C ILE A 99 3.29 -3.09 0.15
N ASP A 100 4.12 -2.21 0.72
CA ASP A 100 5.17 -1.49 0.00
C ASP A 100 6.36 -2.43 -0.27
N SER A 101 6.79 -3.20 0.73
CA SER A 101 7.91 -4.15 0.58
C SER A 101 7.48 -5.55 0.10
N ASN A 102 6.18 -5.81 0.01
CA ASN A 102 5.59 -7.13 -0.28
C ASN A 102 6.16 -8.23 0.64
N ARG A 103 6.13 -7.98 1.96
CA ARG A 103 6.65 -8.91 2.97
C ARG A 103 5.59 -9.28 3.98
N LEU A 104 5.56 -10.57 4.33
CA LEU A 104 4.77 -11.09 5.44
C LEU A 104 5.62 -11.15 6.71
N TRP A 105 5.08 -10.60 7.79
CA TRP A 105 5.58 -10.73 9.16
C TRP A 105 4.62 -11.58 9.97
N VAL A 106 5.15 -12.45 10.82
CA VAL A 106 4.36 -13.38 11.63
C VAL A 106 4.81 -13.38 13.08
N ALA A 107 3.87 -13.52 14.00
CA ALA A 107 4.15 -13.78 15.41
C ALA A 107 4.40 -15.27 15.62
N SER A 108 5.43 -15.61 16.40
CA SER A 108 5.78 -17.02 16.72
C SER A 108 4.97 -17.63 17.86
N SER A 109 4.09 -16.87 18.50
CA SER A 109 3.21 -17.35 19.56
C SER A 109 1.84 -16.69 19.46
N SER A 110 0.81 -17.43 19.83
CA SER A 110 -0.56 -16.94 20.01
C SER A 110 -0.80 -16.34 21.40
N GLN A 111 0.19 -16.38 22.30
CA GLN A 111 0.04 -15.82 23.64
C GLN A 111 0.01 -14.29 23.59
N PRO A 112 -0.96 -13.64 24.28
CA PRO A 112 -1.00 -12.19 24.38
C PRO A 112 0.26 -11.64 25.05
N GLY A 113 1.01 -10.78 24.37
CA GLY A 113 2.23 -10.15 24.89
C GLY A 113 3.25 -9.86 23.80
N SER A 114 4.47 -9.52 24.21
CA SER A 114 5.61 -9.21 23.32
C SER A 114 6.21 -10.47 22.67
N ALA A 115 5.39 -11.34 22.08
CA ALA A 115 5.90 -12.45 21.29
C ALA A 115 6.77 -11.91 20.16
N PRO A 116 7.96 -12.47 19.91
CA PRO A 116 8.82 -11.97 18.86
C PRO A 116 8.13 -12.16 17.51
N VAL A 117 8.14 -11.08 16.73
CA VAL A 117 7.65 -11.06 15.35
C VAL A 117 8.81 -11.30 14.40
N HIS A 118 8.55 -12.05 13.34
CA HIS A 118 9.58 -12.44 12.40
C HIS A 118 9.18 -12.09 10.97
N GLN A 119 10.08 -11.40 10.27
CA GLN A 119 9.96 -11.17 8.85
C GLN A 119 10.20 -12.49 8.10
N THR A 120 9.33 -12.80 7.15
CA THR A 120 9.47 -13.96 6.27
C THR A 120 9.94 -13.54 4.88
N GLU A 121 10.42 -14.50 4.09
CA GLU A 121 10.73 -14.28 2.67
C GLU A 121 9.48 -14.43 1.78
N TYR A 122 8.32 -14.77 2.35
CA TYR A 122 7.07 -14.92 1.61
C TYR A 122 6.54 -13.57 1.12
N ALA A 123 6.05 -13.58 -0.11
CA ALA A 123 5.48 -12.43 -0.82
C ALA A 123 3.95 -12.57 -0.87
N PRO A 124 3.20 -11.95 0.05
CA PRO A 124 1.76 -12.20 0.22
C PRO A 124 0.88 -11.59 -0.86
N ARG A 125 1.36 -10.56 -1.58
CA ARG A 125 0.58 -9.86 -2.60
C ARG A 125 0.67 -10.58 -3.94
N VAL A 126 -0.50 -10.78 -4.54
CA VAL A 126 -0.62 -11.17 -5.95
C VAL A 126 -0.59 -9.92 -6.81
N GLY A 127 0.34 -9.86 -7.77
CA GLY A 127 0.43 -8.78 -8.73
C GLY A 127 -0.60 -8.94 -9.85
N VAL A 128 -1.32 -7.87 -10.17
CA VAL A 128 -2.25 -7.80 -11.31
C VAL A 128 -1.77 -6.73 -12.27
N HIS A 129 -1.34 -7.07 -13.48
CA HIS A 129 -0.71 -6.12 -14.38
C HIS A 129 -1.44 -6.04 -15.72
N LEU A 130 -1.83 -4.82 -16.13
CA LEU A 130 -2.44 -4.60 -17.44
C LEU A 130 -1.41 -4.89 -18.54
N GLU A 131 -1.74 -5.82 -19.44
CA GLU A 131 -0.93 -6.15 -20.60
C GLU A 131 -0.80 -4.94 -21.54
N GLY A 132 0.41 -4.66 -22.02
CA GLY A 132 0.64 -3.57 -22.98
C GLY A 132 0.32 -2.17 -22.42
N LYS A 133 0.38 -1.95 -21.10
CA LYS A 133 0.21 -0.63 -20.50
C LYS A 133 1.29 0.35 -21.01
N ARG A 134 0.87 1.58 -21.33
CA ARG A 134 1.78 2.66 -21.77
C ARG A 134 2.10 3.64 -20.65
N ALA A 135 1.13 3.90 -19.78
CA ALA A 135 1.25 4.77 -18.63
C ALA A 135 0.48 4.16 -17.47
N GLU A 136 1.04 4.28 -16.27
CA GLU A 136 0.43 3.86 -15.02
C GLU A 136 0.65 4.95 -13.97
N ALA A 137 -0.37 5.19 -13.17
CA ALA A 137 -0.29 6.04 -11.99
C ALA A 137 -0.89 5.26 -10.82
N GLN A 138 -0.32 5.41 -9.62
CA GLN A 138 -0.71 4.63 -8.46
C GLN A 138 -0.83 5.50 -7.20
N ALA A 139 -1.68 5.11 -6.26
CA ALA A 139 -1.75 5.68 -4.93
C ALA A 139 -2.15 4.63 -3.91
N SER A 140 -1.72 4.83 -2.66
CA SER A 140 -2.05 3.96 -1.54
C SER A 140 -2.82 4.77 -0.49
N MET A 141 -3.81 4.17 0.17
CA MET A 141 -4.51 4.73 1.31
C MET A 141 -4.51 3.73 2.45
N LEU A 142 -4.14 4.20 3.64
CA LEU A 142 -4.28 3.49 4.90
C LEU A 142 -5.61 3.93 5.52
N TRP A 143 -6.57 3.02 5.65
CA TRP A 143 -7.91 3.33 6.14
C TRP A 143 -8.10 2.79 7.56
N PHE A 144 -7.98 3.67 8.54
CA PHE A 144 -7.88 3.30 9.95
C PHE A 144 -9.11 2.57 10.46
N ARG A 145 -10.30 3.14 10.27
CA ARG A 145 -11.57 2.55 10.73
C ARG A 145 -11.93 1.26 10.00
N LYS A 146 -11.39 1.05 8.80
CA LYS A 146 -11.63 -0.14 8.01
C LYS A 146 -10.63 -1.26 8.31
N GLY A 147 -9.49 -0.95 8.95
CA GLY A 147 -8.44 -1.95 9.20
C GLY A 147 -7.66 -2.40 7.96
N ALA A 148 -7.71 -1.59 6.89
CA ALA A 148 -7.31 -2.03 5.56
C ALA A 148 -6.37 -1.05 4.86
N VAL A 149 -5.55 -1.59 3.95
CA VAL A 149 -4.80 -0.80 2.98
C VAL A 149 -5.50 -0.89 1.64
N LEU A 150 -5.83 0.26 1.06
CA LEU A 150 -6.25 0.36 -0.33
C LEU A 150 -5.07 0.74 -1.20
N PHE A 151 -4.92 0.05 -2.32
CA PHE A 151 -3.95 0.37 -3.36
C PHE A 151 -4.69 0.50 -4.69
N VAL A 152 -4.57 1.66 -5.32
CA VAL A 152 -5.27 1.94 -6.59
C VAL A 152 -4.24 2.25 -7.65
N ARG A 153 -4.40 1.58 -8.80
CA ARG A 153 -3.62 1.81 -10.00
C ARG A 153 -4.55 2.14 -11.15
N CYS A 154 -4.20 3.19 -11.86
CA CYS A 154 -4.87 3.60 -13.08
C CYS A 154 -3.88 3.38 -14.23
N ALA A 155 -4.25 2.54 -15.20
CA ALA A 155 -3.39 2.19 -16.31
C ALA A 155 -4.08 2.50 -17.65
N SER A 156 -3.35 3.17 -18.54
CA SER A 156 -3.80 3.46 -19.89
C SER A 156 -3.32 2.36 -20.85
N PRO A 157 -4.22 1.64 -21.54
CA PRO A 157 -3.81 0.68 -22.55
C PRO A 157 -3.15 1.39 -23.75
N ALA A 158 -2.21 0.72 -24.43
CA ALA A 158 -1.37 1.33 -25.47
C ALA A 158 -2.12 2.10 -26.59
N ALA A 159 -3.37 1.73 -26.87
CA ALA A 159 -4.17 2.30 -27.95
C ALA A 159 -4.93 3.58 -27.58
N LEU A 160 -5.05 3.94 -26.29
CA LEU A 160 -5.96 4.98 -25.82
C LEU A 160 -5.21 6.06 -25.04
N GLN A 161 -5.50 7.32 -25.34
CA GLN A 161 -4.85 8.51 -24.73
C GLN A 161 -5.82 9.34 -23.87
N SER A 162 -7.05 8.87 -23.67
CA SER A 162 -8.08 9.56 -22.90
C SER A 162 -8.12 9.04 -21.47
N ALA A 163 -8.26 9.95 -20.50
CA ALA A 163 -8.48 9.59 -19.10
C ALA A 163 -9.80 8.81 -18.89
N ARG A 164 -10.77 8.94 -19.81
CA ARG A 164 -12.06 8.23 -19.76
C ARG A 164 -11.97 6.75 -20.08
N ASP A 165 -10.90 6.33 -20.76
CA ASP A 165 -10.69 4.94 -21.17
C ASP A 165 -9.64 4.24 -20.29
N CYS A 166 -9.26 4.85 -19.17
CA CYS A 166 -8.26 4.32 -18.26
C CYS A 166 -8.85 3.17 -17.44
N VAL A 167 -8.15 2.04 -17.42
CA VAL A 167 -8.52 0.89 -16.58
C VAL A 167 -8.11 1.19 -15.14
N THR A 168 -9.02 1.01 -14.21
CA THR A 168 -8.76 1.18 -12.77
C THR A 168 -8.67 -0.19 -12.11
N ILE A 169 -7.57 -0.45 -11.41
CA ILE A 169 -7.33 -1.65 -10.62
C ILE A 169 -7.27 -1.20 -9.17
N ARG A 170 -8.26 -1.61 -8.38
CA ARG A 170 -8.34 -1.35 -6.93
C ARG A 170 -8.05 -2.64 -6.20
N GLU A 171 -7.10 -2.58 -5.29
CA GLU A 171 -6.70 -3.70 -4.44
C GLU A 171 -6.91 -3.29 -2.99
N GLU A 172 -7.51 -4.18 -2.21
CA GLU A 172 -7.75 -3.98 -0.79
C GLU A 172 -7.10 -5.13 -0.01
N PHE A 173 -6.25 -4.79 0.95
CA PHE A 173 -5.51 -5.74 1.77
C PHE A 173 -6.00 -5.70 3.20
N ILE A 174 -6.40 -6.87 3.71
CA ILE A 174 -7.02 -7.06 5.02
C ILE A 174 -6.34 -8.21 5.74
N ALA A 175 -5.72 -7.96 6.88
CA ALA A 175 -5.46 -8.97 7.90
C ALA A 175 -6.70 -9.07 8.81
N HIS A 176 -7.39 -10.20 8.80
CA HIS A 176 -8.70 -10.33 9.44
C HIS A 176 -8.58 -10.15 10.97
N ARG A 177 -9.46 -9.36 11.59
CA ARG A 177 -9.25 -8.95 12.98
C ARG A 177 -9.61 -10.05 13.98
N SER A 178 -10.70 -10.76 13.72
CA SER A 178 -11.25 -11.84 14.56
C SER A 178 -10.86 -13.25 14.13
N ARG A 179 -10.00 -13.36 13.10
CA ARG A 179 -9.49 -14.64 12.57
C ARG A 179 -7.98 -14.48 12.37
N PRO A 180 -7.16 -14.81 13.38
CA PRO A 180 -5.74 -14.48 13.42
C PRO A 180 -4.95 -14.96 12.20
N ASN A 181 -5.30 -16.12 11.65
CA ASN A 181 -4.58 -16.76 10.56
C ASN A 181 -4.97 -16.24 9.16
N VAL A 182 -6.01 -15.40 9.06
CA VAL A 182 -6.64 -15.09 7.77
C VAL A 182 -6.20 -13.74 7.24
N TYR A 183 -5.78 -13.71 5.97
CA TYR A 183 -5.68 -12.48 5.22
C TYR A 183 -6.37 -12.56 3.86
N LEU A 184 -6.78 -11.38 3.37
CA LEU A 184 -7.50 -11.20 2.13
C LEU A 184 -6.83 -10.14 1.27
N GLN A 185 -6.79 -10.40 -0.03
CA GLN A 185 -6.57 -9.41 -1.07
C GLN A 185 -7.81 -9.39 -1.97
N ARG A 186 -8.54 -8.28 -1.98
CA ARG A 186 -9.71 -8.09 -2.84
C ARG A 186 -9.30 -7.26 -4.03
N ILE A 187 -9.55 -7.77 -5.22
CA ILE A 187 -9.22 -7.13 -6.48
C ILE A 187 -10.52 -6.69 -7.13
N HIS A 188 -10.58 -5.42 -7.51
CA HIS A 188 -11.68 -4.88 -8.28
C HIS A 188 -11.14 -4.08 -9.47
N ILE A 189 -11.50 -4.52 -10.67
CA ILE A 189 -11.03 -3.95 -11.93
C ILE A 189 -12.23 -3.35 -12.64
N ASN A 190 -12.14 -2.07 -12.99
CA ASN A 190 -13.11 -1.39 -13.82
C ASN A 190 -12.51 -1.11 -15.20
N ASN A 191 -13.15 -1.61 -16.26
CA ASN A 191 -12.79 -1.34 -17.64
C ASN A 191 -13.84 -0.42 -18.29
N PRO A 192 -13.64 0.91 -18.26
CA PRO A 192 -14.55 1.84 -18.90
C PRO A 192 -14.33 1.96 -20.41
N SER A 193 -13.37 1.24 -21.01
CA SER A 193 -13.08 1.34 -22.44
C SER A 193 -14.08 0.56 -23.32
N ASP A 194 -14.07 0.84 -24.62
CA ASP A 194 -14.88 0.13 -25.62
C ASP A 194 -14.28 -1.23 -26.04
N ARG A 195 -13.19 -1.67 -25.40
CA ARG A 195 -12.47 -2.91 -25.76
C ARG A 195 -12.26 -3.78 -24.54
N ALA A 196 -12.19 -5.09 -24.74
CA ALA A 196 -11.75 -5.99 -23.69
C ALA A 196 -10.26 -5.76 -23.38
N VAL A 197 -9.88 -5.97 -22.12
CA VAL A 197 -8.50 -5.86 -21.65
C VAL A 197 -8.06 -7.14 -20.97
N SER A 198 -6.81 -7.51 -21.18
CA SER A 198 -6.15 -8.65 -20.55
C SER A 198 -5.23 -8.16 -19.43
N LEU A 199 -5.30 -8.79 -18.28
CA LEU A 199 -4.39 -8.55 -17.17
C LEU A 199 -3.66 -9.85 -16.82
N ASP A 200 -2.35 -9.76 -16.71
CA ASP A 200 -1.51 -10.84 -16.19
C ASP A 200 -1.58 -10.86 -14.67
N VAL A 201 -1.72 -12.06 -14.11
CA VAL A 201 -1.72 -12.31 -12.67
C VAL A 201 -0.45 -13.06 -12.32
N SER A 202 0.35 -12.50 -11.42
CA SER A 202 1.62 -13.07 -10.98
C SER A 202 1.69 -13.15 -9.47
N SER A 203 1.98 -14.34 -8.94
CA SER A 203 2.51 -14.50 -7.59
C SER A 203 4.03 -14.45 -7.67
N ASP A 204 4.67 -13.67 -6.80
CA ASP A 204 6.13 -13.68 -6.69
C ASP A 204 6.57 -15.07 -6.20
N ASN A 205 7.08 -15.88 -7.13
CA ASN A 205 7.58 -17.19 -6.78
C ASN A 205 8.89 -17.03 -6.00
N PRO A 206 9.08 -17.80 -4.91
CA PRO A 206 10.32 -17.78 -4.17
C PRO A 206 11.51 -18.03 -5.10
N ALA A 207 12.50 -17.12 -5.06
CA ALA A 207 13.71 -17.24 -5.88
C ALA A 207 14.47 -18.55 -5.58
N PHE A 208 15.29 -19.00 -6.53
CA PHE A 208 16.15 -20.17 -6.32
C PHE A 208 17.05 -19.96 -5.09
N GLY A 209 16.94 -20.85 -4.10
CA GLY A 209 17.63 -20.74 -2.82
C GLY A 209 16.86 -20.00 -1.70
N SER A 210 15.61 -19.60 -1.93
CA SER A 210 14.78 -19.03 -0.86
C SER A 210 14.47 -20.08 0.22
N LYS A 211 14.19 -19.60 1.43
CA LYS A 211 13.75 -20.45 2.55
C LYS A 211 12.30 -20.90 2.45
N PHE A 212 11.61 -20.49 1.38
CA PHE A 212 10.24 -20.89 1.06
C PHE A 212 10.20 -21.83 -0.15
N SER A 213 9.36 -22.85 -0.05
CA SER A 213 8.98 -23.75 -1.12
C SER A 213 7.49 -23.60 -1.40
N THR A 214 7.10 -23.58 -2.67
CA THR A 214 5.69 -23.49 -3.07
C THR A 214 5.33 -24.70 -3.93
N SER A 215 4.18 -25.29 -3.65
CA SER A 215 3.64 -26.44 -4.37
C SER A 215 2.15 -26.26 -4.61
N VAL A 216 1.63 -26.91 -5.64
CA VAL A 216 0.19 -26.94 -5.92
C VAL A 216 -0.38 -28.22 -5.35
N GLU A 217 -1.42 -28.09 -4.55
CA GLU A 217 -2.15 -29.21 -3.94
C GLU A 217 -3.63 -29.16 -4.31
N LYS A 218 -4.32 -30.29 -4.10
CA LYS A 218 -5.78 -30.34 -4.18
C LYS A 218 -6.37 -30.29 -2.79
N LEU A 219 -7.39 -29.45 -2.64
CA LEU A 219 -8.26 -29.36 -1.48
C LEU A 219 -9.68 -29.58 -1.98
N GLU A 220 -10.24 -30.75 -1.68
CA GLU A 220 -11.51 -31.21 -2.28
C GLU A 220 -11.40 -31.21 -3.81
N ASP A 221 -12.25 -30.45 -4.50
CA ASP A 221 -12.25 -30.30 -5.96
C ASP A 221 -11.52 -29.04 -6.46
N ARG A 222 -10.82 -28.32 -5.56
CA ARG A 222 -10.16 -27.06 -5.87
C ARG A 222 -8.64 -27.21 -5.78
N GLU A 223 -7.94 -26.56 -6.70
CA GLU A 223 -6.49 -26.42 -6.61
C GLU A 223 -6.14 -25.26 -5.67
N ILE A 224 -5.18 -25.51 -4.79
CA ILE A 224 -4.64 -24.54 -3.83
C ILE A 224 -3.12 -24.45 -4.01
N MET A 225 -2.56 -23.32 -3.65
CA MET A 225 -1.11 -23.14 -3.54
C MET A 225 -0.73 -23.23 -2.08
N LEU A 226 0.16 -24.18 -1.76
CA LEU A 226 0.77 -24.31 -0.44
C LEU A 226 2.21 -23.81 -0.51
N SER A 227 2.51 -22.79 0.27
CA SER A 227 3.84 -22.23 0.45
C SER A 227 4.30 -22.48 1.88
N SER A 228 5.48 -23.08 2.04
CA SER A 228 6.04 -23.39 3.36
C SER A 228 7.44 -22.82 3.48
N GLY A 229 7.76 -22.24 4.62
CA GLY A 229 9.09 -21.69 4.86
C GLY A 229 9.58 -21.82 6.30
N ARG A 230 10.89 -21.63 6.45
CA ARG A 230 11.61 -21.75 7.73
C ARG A 230 12.19 -20.41 8.11
N VAL A 231 11.86 -19.93 9.30
CA VAL A 231 12.40 -18.69 9.86
C VAL A 231 13.33 -19.03 11.02
N PRO A 232 14.65 -18.83 10.87
CA PRO A 232 15.59 -19.13 11.95
C PRO A 232 15.42 -18.13 13.08
N VAL A 233 15.44 -18.65 14.32
CA VAL A 233 15.39 -17.87 15.55
C VAL A 233 16.58 -18.23 16.44
N GLU A 234 16.76 -17.48 17.54
CA GLU A 234 17.84 -17.72 18.49
C GLU A 234 17.84 -19.16 19.02
N ASN A 235 19.01 -19.61 19.51
CA ASN A 235 19.23 -20.97 20.02
C ASN A 235 19.01 -22.09 18.98
N ASN A 236 19.26 -21.80 17.70
CA ASN A 236 19.16 -22.77 16.59
C ASN A 236 17.76 -23.40 16.46
N ARG A 237 16.74 -22.69 16.95
CA ARG A 237 15.33 -23.05 16.76
C ARG A 237 14.81 -22.46 15.47
N ILE A 238 13.71 -23.02 14.98
CA ILE A 238 13.08 -22.62 13.73
C ILE A 238 11.60 -22.42 13.98
N VAL A 239 11.07 -21.33 13.45
CA VAL A 239 9.62 -21.11 13.29
C VAL A 239 9.24 -21.60 11.89
N LEU A 240 8.30 -22.53 11.82
CA LEU A 240 7.72 -22.96 10.56
C LEU A 240 6.55 -22.05 10.21
N VAL A 241 6.47 -21.67 8.94
CA VAL A 241 5.37 -20.88 8.40
C VAL A 241 4.77 -21.65 7.24
N VAL A 242 3.46 -21.87 7.27
CA VAL A 242 2.70 -22.48 6.18
C VAL A 242 1.63 -21.49 5.75
N VAL A 243 1.63 -21.15 4.47
CA VAL A 243 0.63 -20.31 3.84
C VAL A 243 -0.11 -21.13 2.81
N VAL A 244 -1.44 -21.17 2.92
CA VAL A 244 -2.29 -21.83 1.94
C VAL A 244 -3.20 -20.79 1.32
N THR A 245 -3.18 -20.70 0.00
CA THR A 245 -3.99 -19.74 -0.75
C THR A 245 -4.74 -20.42 -1.88
N LYS A 246 -5.88 -19.84 -2.26
CA LYS A 246 -6.64 -20.29 -3.44
C LYS A 246 -5.76 -20.12 -4.68
N LYS A 247 -5.63 -21.16 -5.52
CA LYS A 247 -4.91 -21.03 -6.80
C LYS A 247 -5.65 -20.05 -7.70
N LEU A 248 -4.89 -19.14 -8.32
CA LEU A 248 -5.41 -18.13 -9.22
C LEU A 248 -5.11 -18.47 -10.67
N ASN A 249 -5.97 -18.00 -11.56
CA ASN A 249 -5.70 -18.03 -12.99
C ASN A 249 -4.59 -17.05 -13.32
N SER A 250 -3.70 -17.41 -14.24
CA SER A 250 -2.59 -16.55 -14.66
C SER A 250 -3.01 -15.31 -15.44
N ARG A 251 -4.27 -15.26 -15.90
CA ARG A 251 -4.82 -14.15 -16.69
C ARG A 251 -6.26 -13.86 -16.32
N ILE A 252 -6.60 -12.58 -16.32
CA ILE A 252 -7.95 -12.06 -16.16
C ILE A 252 -8.33 -11.32 -17.44
N GLN A 253 -9.49 -11.66 -18.01
CA GLN A 253 -10.07 -10.94 -19.15
C GLN A 253 -11.26 -10.11 -18.65
N VAL A 254 -11.20 -8.80 -18.84
CA VAL A 254 -12.28 -7.88 -18.47
C VAL A 254 -12.90 -7.32 -19.73
N SER A 255 -14.19 -7.58 -19.93
CA SER A 255 -14.93 -7.13 -21.11
C SER A 255 -15.04 -5.60 -21.18
N ALA A 256 -15.34 -5.07 -22.36
CA ALA A 256 -15.61 -3.64 -22.52
C ALA A 256 -16.77 -3.18 -21.62
N LYS A 257 -16.68 -1.98 -21.05
CA LYS A 257 -17.69 -1.38 -20.16
C LYS A 257 -18.16 -2.30 -19.03
N SER A 258 -17.24 -3.06 -18.46
CA SER A 258 -17.56 -4.03 -17.41
C SER A 258 -16.59 -3.95 -16.25
N GLU A 259 -17.01 -4.55 -15.15
CA GLU A 259 -16.25 -4.65 -13.91
C GLU A 259 -15.96 -6.12 -13.61
N TYR A 260 -14.83 -6.36 -12.94
CA TYR A 260 -14.42 -7.68 -12.47
C TYR A 260 -14.03 -7.57 -11.00
N THR A 261 -14.50 -8.51 -10.19
CA THR A 261 -14.14 -8.60 -8.77
C THR A 261 -13.67 -10.02 -8.49
N ASP A 262 -12.57 -10.15 -7.75
CA ASP A 262 -12.08 -11.43 -7.24
C ASP A 262 -11.54 -11.24 -5.84
N ASN A 263 -11.66 -12.28 -5.03
CA ASN A 263 -11.22 -12.29 -3.65
C ASN A 263 -10.19 -13.41 -3.48
N ILE A 264 -8.97 -13.01 -3.13
CA ILE A 264 -7.88 -13.92 -2.83
C ILE A 264 -7.85 -14.11 -1.33
N LEU A 265 -8.23 -15.30 -0.91
CA LEU A 265 -8.23 -15.71 0.49
C LEU A 265 -7.01 -16.57 0.77
N SER A 266 -6.32 -16.26 1.87
CA SER A 266 -5.13 -16.97 2.30
C SER A 266 -5.13 -17.20 3.80
N VAL A 267 -4.61 -18.36 4.20
CA VAL A 267 -4.50 -18.79 5.59
C VAL A 267 -3.03 -19.00 5.93
N VAL A 268 -2.57 -18.40 7.03
CA VAL A 268 -1.19 -18.44 7.51
C VAL A 268 -1.17 -19.13 8.86
N TRP A 269 -0.46 -20.26 8.95
CA TRP A 269 -0.22 -20.97 10.19
C TRP A 269 1.26 -20.93 10.53
N THR A 270 1.57 -20.74 11.81
CA THR A 270 2.94 -20.72 12.31
C THR A 270 3.13 -21.65 13.50
N SER A 271 4.31 -22.25 13.63
CA SER A 271 4.68 -22.98 14.83
C SER A 271 5.29 -22.07 15.89
N GLU A 272 5.25 -22.52 17.15
CA GLU A 272 6.21 -22.05 18.14
C GLU A 272 7.65 -22.43 17.71
N PRO A 273 8.68 -21.73 18.24
CA PRO A 273 10.08 -22.06 17.97
C PRO A 273 10.40 -23.51 18.32
N THR A 274 10.66 -24.34 17.31
CA THR A 274 10.87 -25.78 17.46
C THR A 274 12.27 -26.21 17.03
N GLU A 275 12.68 -27.38 17.51
CA GLU A 275 13.97 -27.99 17.16
C GLU A 275 13.89 -28.74 15.82
N SER A 276 15.04 -28.89 15.17
CA SER A 276 15.12 -29.53 13.85
C SER A 276 14.54 -30.95 13.80
N ALA A 277 14.59 -31.69 14.91
CA ALA A 277 14.09 -33.06 15.00
C ALA A 277 12.57 -33.19 14.87
N LYS A 278 11.80 -32.14 15.22
CA LYS A 278 10.32 -32.16 15.22
C LYS A 278 9.71 -31.43 14.01
N LEU A 279 10.53 -30.96 13.07
CA LEU A 279 10.05 -30.11 11.98
C LEU A 279 9.04 -30.81 11.08
N GLU A 280 9.24 -32.09 10.77
CA GLU A 280 8.36 -32.80 9.84
C GLU A 280 6.96 -33.02 10.42
N GLU A 281 6.88 -33.46 11.68
CA GLU A 281 5.62 -33.62 12.40
C GLU A 281 4.88 -32.28 12.56
N THR A 282 5.63 -31.24 12.93
CA THR A 282 5.09 -29.88 13.07
C THR A 282 4.58 -29.37 11.73
N PHE A 283 5.35 -29.54 10.65
CA PHE A 283 4.96 -29.14 9.30
C PHE A 283 3.69 -29.84 8.83
N SER A 284 3.58 -31.16 9.03
CA SER A 284 2.37 -31.91 8.70
C SER A 284 1.14 -31.39 9.44
N THR A 285 1.29 -31.05 10.72
CA THR A 285 0.21 -30.50 11.55
C THR A 285 -0.24 -29.13 11.04
N LEU A 286 0.70 -28.21 10.78
CA LEU A 286 0.40 -26.88 10.26
C LEU A 286 -0.24 -26.95 8.85
N ARG A 287 0.26 -27.84 7.99
CA ARG A 287 -0.26 -28.04 6.63
C ARG A 287 -1.72 -28.49 6.66
N GLU A 288 -2.06 -29.50 7.44
CA GLU A 288 -3.44 -29.99 7.52
C GLU A 288 -4.36 -28.98 8.21
N GLY A 289 -3.89 -28.28 9.25
CA GLY A 289 -4.63 -27.19 9.90
C GLY A 289 -4.97 -26.04 8.94
N ALA A 290 -3.97 -25.53 8.22
CA ALA A 290 -4.16 -24.44 7.27
C ALA A 290 -5.06 -24.83 6.08
N LYS A 291 -4.96 -26.07 5.61
CA LYS A 291 -5.84 -26.61 4.56
C LYS A 291 -7.28 -26.74 5.04
N LYS A 292 -7.49 -27.24 6.26
CA LYS A 292 -8.81 -27.36 6.87
C LYS A 292 -9.48 -25.99 7.01
N GLU A 293 -8.78 -25.03 7.61
CA GLU A 293 -9.31 -23.67 7.82
C GLU A 293 -9.62 -22.98 6.48
N LEU A 294 -8.74 -23.11 5.47
CA LEU A 294 -9.04 -22.59 4.14
C LEU A 294 -10.28 -23.27 3.52
N GLY A 295 -10.44 -24.58 3.70
CA GLY A 295 -11.59 -25.33 3.19
C GLY A 295 -12.92 -24.88 3.82
N GLU A 296 -12.91 -24.52 5.10
CA GLU A 296 -14.07 -23.94 5.80
C GLU A 296 -14.37 -22.53 5.27
N LEU A 297 -13.38 -21.66 5.22
CA LEU A 297 -13.55 -20.28 4.72
C LEU A 297 -14.00 -20.21 3.25
N LEU A 298 -13.57 -21.16 2.41
CA LEU A 298 -13.98 -21.25 1.01
C LEU A 298 -15.46 -21.61 0.80
N ARG A 299 -16.17 -22.00 1.86
CA ARG A 299 -17.62 -22.23 1.91
C ARG A 299 -18.38 -21.04 2.47
N GLU A 300 -17.71 -20.11 3.14
CA GLU A 300 -18.30 -18.92 3.73
C GLU A 300 -18.39 -17.76 2.71
N SER A 301 -19.18 -16.74 3.04
CA SER A 301 -19.25 -15.51 2.26
C SER A 301 -18.06 -14.60 2.60
N VAL A 302 -17.24 -14.28 1.60
CA VAL A 302 -16.14 -13.32 1.78
C VAL A 302 -16.65 -11.94 2.17
N ASP A 303 -17.82 -11.53 1.68
CA ASP A 303 -18.37 -10.21 2.01
C ASP A 303 -18.82 -10.15 3.48
N GLU A 304 -19.32 -11.24 4.05
CA GLU A 304 -19.62 -11.34 5.49
C GLU A 304 -18.32 -11.27 6.30
N LEU A 305 -17.28 -12.00 5.88
CA LEU A 305 -15.95 -11.96 6.52
C LEU A 305 -15.35 -10.55 6.51
N VAL A 306 -15.55 -9.78 5.43
CA VAL A 306 -15.12 -8.38 5.37
C VAL A 306 -15.93 -7.51 6.34
N VAL A 307 -17.25 -7.68 6.40
CA VAL A 307 -18.12 -6.93 7.32
C VAL A 307 -17.74 -7.21 8.77
N ASP A 308 -17.49 -8.47 9.13
CA ASP A 308 -17.07 -8.88 10.48
C ASP A 308 -15.75 -8.20 10.87
N HIS A 309 -14.75 -8.22 9.98
CA HIS A 309 -13.50 -7.50 10.18
C HIS A 309 -13.71 -5.99 10.39
N GLN A 310 -14.53 -5.37 9.54
CA GLN A 310 -14.81 -3.94 9.63
C GLN A 310 -15.50 -3.59 10.96
N GLN A 311 -16.45 -4.40 11.39
CA GLN A 311 -17.13 -4.21 12.66
C GLN A 311 -16.16 -4.32 13.84
N ALA A 312 -15.30 -5.34 13.85
CA ALA A 312 -14.26 -5.50 14.86
C ALA A 312 -13.29 -4.30 14.91
N TRP A 313 -12.92 -3.74 13.76
CA TRP A 313 -12.12 -2.51 13.70
C TRP A 313 -12.89 -1.28 14.17
N MET A 314 -14.16 -1.15 13.81
CA MET A 314 -15.00 -0.05 14.30
C MET A 314 -15.13 -0.09 15.82
N ASP A 315 -15.27 -1.26 16.42
CA ASP A 315 -15.41 -1.46 17.87
C ASP A 315 -14.11 -1.16 18.63
N LEU A 316 -12.95 -1.42 18.03
CA LEU A 316 -11.65 -1.04 18.59
C LEU A 316 -11.31 0.43 18.36
N PHE A 317 -11.77 0.99 17.23
CA PHE A 317 -11.54 2.36 16.82
C PHE A 317 -12.70 3.29 17.21
N ILE A 318 -13.45 2.96 18.28
CA ILE A 318 -14.52 3.82 18.84
C ILE A 318 -13.93 5.16 19.32
N SER A 319 -12.70 5.14 19.84
CA SER A 319 -12.00 6.30 20.36
C SER A 319 -11.09 6.97 19.32
N GLY A 320 -11.56 7.12 18.07
CA GLY A 320 -10.90 8.03 17.14
C GLY A 320 -10.85 9.41 17.81
N VAL A 321 -9.67 9.82 18.29
CA VAL A 321 -9.54 11.07 19.03
C VAL A 321 -9.72 12.18 18.01
N GLU A 322 -10.95 12.69 17.90
CA GLU A 322 -11.25 13.89 17.14
C GLU A 322 -10.64 15.08 17.90
N MET A 323 -9.33 15.25 17.74
CA MET A 323 -8.65 16.42 18.25
C MET A 323 -9.11 17.59 17.40
N ARG A 324 -9.74 18.58 18.03
CA ARG A 324 -9.86 19.90 17.41
C ARG A 324 -8.49 20.29 16.86
N LYS A 325 -8.46 21.00 15.73
CA LYS A 325 -7.21 21.44 15.09
C LYS A 325 -6.50 22.45 16.00
N ILE A 326 -5.81 21.95 17.03
CA ILE A 326 -4.95 22.76 17.89
C ILE A 326 -3.64 22.91 17.13
N THR A 327 -3.25 24.15 16.86
CA THR A 327 -2.08 24.51 16.05
C THR A 327 -0.85 24.81 16.90
N ASP A 328 -0.85 24.40 18.17
CA ASP A 328 0.31 24.54 19.04
C ASP A 328 1.37 23.50 18.67
N SER A 329 2.64 23.90 18.71
CA SER A 329 3.76 23.05 18.28
C SER A 329 4.00 21.83 19.16
N HIS A 330 3.36 21.75 20.34
CA HIS A 330 3.61 20.72 21.35
C HIS A 330 2.50 19.66 21.43
N THR A 331 1.37 19.85 20.75
CA THR A 331 0.30 18.87 20.70
C THR A 331 0.41 18.01 19.43
N PRO A 332 0.49 16.67 19.55
CA PRO A 332 0.48 15.79 18.39
C PRO A 332 -0.76 16.02 17.52
N SER A 333 -0.59 16.02 16.20
CA SER A 333 -1.72 16.15 15.29
C SER A 333 -2.67 14.94 15.38
N SER A 334 -3.96 15.14 15.07
CA SER A 334 -4.94 14.03 14.98
C SER A 334 -4.45 12.91 14.04
N ARG A 335 -3.78 13.29 12.94
CA ARG A 335 -3.12 12.35 12.02
C ARG A 335 -2.09 11.47 12.75
N THR A 336 -1.20 12.07 13.54
CA THR A 336 -0.17 11.34 14.30
C THR A 336 -0.79 10.38 15.31
N VAL A 337 -1.81 10.83 16.04
CA VAL A 337 -2.50 10.01 17.05
C VAL A 337 -3.21 8.82 16.40
N ASN A 338 -4.02 9.06 15.37
CA ASN A 338 -4.79 8.00 14.71
C ASN A 338 -3.89 7.01 13.96
N THR A 339 -2.82 7.48 13.33
CA THR A 339 -1.83 6.61 12.65
C THR A 339 -1.12 5.71 13.68
N THR A 340 -0.71 6.29 14.82
CA THR A 340 -0.10 5.53 15.92
C THR A 340 -1.05 4.49 16.48
N LEU A 341 -2.31 4.87 16.76
CA LEU A 341 -3.33 3.95 17.26
C LEU A 341 -3.56 2.79 16.28
N TYR A 342 -3.66 3.09 14.98
CA TYR A 342 -3.80 2.07 13.95
C TYR A 342 -2.64 1.05 13.97
N TYR A 343 -1.39 1.51 14.06
CA TYR A 343 -0.25 0.59 14.11
C TYR A 343 -0.20 -0.24 15.40
N ILE A 344 -0.57 0.35 16.54
CA ILE A 344 -0.70 -0.40 17.80
C ILE A 344 -1.73 -1.51 17.64
N LEU A 345 -2.92 -1.20 17.11
CA LEU A 345 -3.97 -2.20 16.89
C LEU A 345 -3.58 -3.26 15.85
N SER A 346 -2.87 -2.86 14.79
CA SER A 346 -2.38 -3.78 13.75
C SER A 346 -1.31 -4.75 14.25
N SER A 347 -0.57 -4.37 15.30
CA SER A 347 0.52 -5.15 15.89
C SER A 347 0.16 -5.87 17.19
N SER A 348 -1.06 -5.72 17.68
CA SER A 348 -1.54 -6.36 18.90
C SER A 348 -2.74 -7.25 18.61
N MET A 349 -2.77 -8.46 19.15
CA MET A 349 -3.93 -9.34 19.02
C MET A 349 -5.15 -8.76 19.73
N ALA A 350 -6.35 -9.16 19.33
CA ALA A 350 -7.59 -8.90 20.08
C ALA A 350 -8.26 -10.22 20.50
N PRO A 351 -7.72 -10.94 21.51
CA PRO A 351 -8.24 -12.25 21.91
C PRO A 351 -9.72 -12.26 22.29
N LEU A 352 -10.25 -11.12 22.75
CA LEU A 352 -11.67 -10.97 23.09
C LEU A 352 -12.60 -10.92 21.87
N LEU A 353 -12.05 -10.71 20.68
CA LEU A 353 -12.76 -10.68 19.41
C LEU A 353 -12.50 -11.93 18.56
N ASP A 354 -11.58 -12.81 18.98
CA ASP A 354 -11.24 -14.02 18.23
C ASP A 354 -12.39 -15.03 18.32
N HIS A 355 -12.85 -15.52 17.17
CA HIS A 355 -13.73 -16.68 17.15
C HIS A 355 -12.91 -17.93 17.44
N ALA A 356 -13.40 -18.78 18.35
CA ALA A 356 -12.82 -20.10 18.53
C ALA A 356 -12.97 -20.88 17.20
N GLY A 357 -11.85 -21.12 16.52
CA GLY A 357 -11.77 -21.99 15.35
C GLY A 357 -11.89 -23.46 15.68
#